data_AF-B7QIZ1-F1
#
_entry.id   AF-B7QIZ1-F1
#
_cell.length_a   1.000
_cell.length_b   1.000
_cell.length_c   1.000
_cell.angle_alpha   90.00
_cell.angle_beta   90.00
_cell.angle_gamma   90.00
#
_symmetry.space_group_name_H-M   'P 1'
#
loop_
_entity.id
_entity.type
_entity.pdbx_description
1 polymer ?
#
loop_
_entity_poly.entity_id
_entity_poly.type
_entity_poly.pdbx_seq_one_letter_code
_entity_poly.pdbx_strand_id
1 'polypeptide(L)'
;MPVMVRQELNVTIAHGEEGTQSVNGVRNGNVGGGVRATGGTTTATTAKAPSGRTPNCARCKNHNKTVLLRGHKRYCPYVECVCDKCKLIARRQVVMAKQVALRRAQALDEAMGRTVIEEIDPEELKQAAENGSMPPGN
;
A
#
# COMPACT_ATOMS: atom_id res chain seq x y z
N MET A 1 -24.60 -5.29 33.22
CA MET A 1 -25.03 -5.31 31.81
C MET A 1 -26.06 -4.20 31.58
N PRO A 2 -25.67 -2.98 31.17
CA PRO A 2 -26.60 -2.02 30.56
C PRO A 2 -26.06 -1.64 29.18
N VAL A 3 -26.58 -2.17 28.06
CA VAL A 3 -27.78 -1.70 27.33
C VAL A 3 -27.87 -0.17 27.28
N MET A 4 -27.20 0.46 26.32
CA MET A 4 -27.50 1.82 25.91
C MET A 4 -28.40 1.81 24.67
N VAL A 5 -29.68 1.87 25.02
CA VAL A 5 -30.82 2.26 24.19
C VAL A 5 -30.59 3.68 23.68
N ARG A 6 -30.70 3.85 22.35
CA ARG A 6 -31.36 4.93 21.58
C ARG A 6 -31.01 6.38 21.99
N GLN A 7 -30.89 7.34 21.09
CA GLN A 7 -31.72 7.64 19.94
C GLN A 7 -31.02 8.81 19.25
N GLU A 8 -31.00 8.77 17.92
CA GLU A 8 -31.13 9.90 16.98
C GLU A 8 -30.75 11.30 17.50
N LEU A 9 -29.92 12.03 16.75
CA LEU A 9 -30.34 13.33 16.20
C LEU A 9 -29.26 13.90 15.26
N ASN A 10 -29.59 13.76 13.97
CA ASN A 10 -29.34 14.64 12.84
C ASN A 10 -28.52 15.92 13.11
N VAL A 11 -27.33 16.02 12.51
CA VAL A 11 -26.71 17.32 12.22
C VAL A 11 -26.23 17.35 10.77
N THR A 12 -26.97 18.13 10.00
CA THR A 12 -26.69 18.64 8.66
C THR A 12 -25.34 19.33 8.60
N ILE A 13 -24.46 18.91 7.68
CA ILE A 13 -23.35 19.73 7.21
C ILE A 13 -23.44 19.81 5.68
N ALA A 14 -23.58 21.05 5.22
CA ALA A 14 -23.77 21.47 3.85
C ALA A 14 -22.59 21.06 2.96
N HIS A 15 -22.88 20.37 1.86
CA HIS A 15 -21.97 20.23 0.74
C HIS A 15 -22.19 21.43 -0.19
N GLY A 16 -21.16 22.26 -0.35
CA GLY A 16 -21.12 23.27 -1.40
C GLY A 16 -21.02 22.59 -2.76
N GLU A 17 -22.02 22.86 -3.59
CA GLU A 17 -22.20 22.39 -4.96
C GLU A 17 -21.61 23.41 -5.93
N GLU A 18 -20.66 22.99 -6.77
CA GLU A 18 -20.37 23.70 -8.01
C GLU A 18 -20.29 22.67 -9.15
N GLY A 19 -21.30 22.77 -10.01
CA GLY A 19 -21.66 21.78 -10.99
C GLY A 19 -20.69 21.74 -12.16
N THR A 20 -20.40 20.52 -12.61
CA THR A 20 -20.06 20.26 -14.00
C THR A 20 -21.20 19.46 -14.62
N GLN A 21 -21.96 20.12 -15.47
CA GLN A 21 -23.14 19.58 -16.12
C GLN A 21 -22.78 18.43 -17.05
N SER A 22 -23.46 17.30 -16.82
CA SER A 22 -23.56 16.18 -17.73
C SER A 22 -24.45 16.56 -18.91
N VAL A 23 -23.89 16.56 -20.12
CA VAL A 23 -24.67 16.51 -21.35
C VAL A 23 -24.31 15.24 -22.12
N ASN A 24 -25.33 14.41 -22.31
CA ASN A 24 -25.28 13.19 -23.11
C ASN A 24 -25.01 13.54 -24.58
N GLY A 25 -23.85 13.12 -25.10
CA GLY A 25 -23.49 13.19 -26.52
C GLY A 25 -23.27 11.80 -27.11
N VAL A 26 -24.29 11.32 -27.83
CA VAL A 26 -24.30 10.32 -28.93
C VAL A 26 -23.07 9.42 -29.09
N ARG A 27 -23.25 8.12 -28.81
CA ARG A 27 -22.34 7.05 -29.22
C ARG A 27 -22.36 6.93 -30.75
N ASN A 28 -21.27 7.26 -31.42
CA ASN A 28 -21.04 6.85 -32.80
C ASN A 28 -19.80 5.95 -32.86
N GLY A 29 -19.92 4.83 -33.55
CA GLY A 29 -18.94 3.76 -33.59
C GLY A 29 -17.68 4.12 -34.38
N ASN A 30 -16.58 3.41 -34.11
CA ASN A 30 -15.64 3.05 -35.17
C ASN A 30 -14.81 1.82 -34.79
N VAL A 31 -14.75 0.92 -35.75
CA VAL A 31 -13.93 -0.28 -35.85
C VAL A 31 -12.45 0.08 -36.04
N GLY A 32 -11.56 -0.89 -35.81
CA GLY A 32 -10.26 -0.90 -36.46
C GLY A 32 -9.07 -1.01 -35.51
N GLY A 33 -8.29 -2.07 -35.70
CA GLY A 33 -7.07 -2.36 -34.96
C GLY A 33 -5.90 -1.43 -35.28
N GLY A 34 -4.83 -1.61 -34.53
CA GLY A 34 -3.59 -0.88 -34.71
C GLY A 34 -2.52 -1.31 -33.72
N VAL A 35 -1.63 -2.19 -34.20
CA VAL A 35 -0.24 -2.38 -33.72
C VAL A 35 0.37 -1.07 -33.20
N ARG A 36 1.04 -1.09 -32.04
CA ARG A 36 1.98 -0.02 -31.69
C ARG A 36 3.31 -0.54 -31.14
N ALA A 37 4.35 -0.07 -31.80
CA ALA A 37 5.75 -0.25 -31.53
C ALA A 37 6.27 0.63 -30.37
N THR A 38 7.45 0.21 -29.88
CA THR A 38 8.53 0.89 -29.15
C THR A 38 8.43 2.38 -28.81
N GLY A 39 8.82 2.74 -27.56
CA GLY A 39 9.45 4.03 -27.27
C GLY A 39 9.16 4.66 -25.90
N GLY A 40 10.04 4.40 -24.92
CA GLY A 40 10.68 5.37 -24.01
C GLY A 40 9.89 6.43 -23.21
N THR A 41 9.99 6.28 -21.88
CA THR A 41 10.20 7.33 -20.85
C THR A 41 9.01 8.23 -20.45
N THR A 42 8.46 7.99 -19.25
CA THR A 42 8.49 8.92 -18.10
C THR A 42 7.77 8.27 -16.91
N THR A 43 8.22 8.65 -15.71
CA THR A 43 7.76 8.28 -14.37
C THR A 43 6.26 7.99 -14.26
N ALA A 44 5.90 6.75 -13.92
CA ALA A 44 4.52 6.37 -13.62
C ALA A 44 4.43 5.68 -12.25
N THR A 45 4.05 6.45 -11.23
CA THR A 45 3.34 5.93 -10.06
C THR A 45 1.91 5.63 -10.49
N THR A 46 1.71 4.49 -11.15
CA THR A 46 0.37 3.92 -11.35
C THR A 46 0.39 2.53 -10.75
N ALA A 47 -0.37 2.36 -9.67
CA ALA A 47 -0.66 1.06 -9.09
C ALA A 47 -1.48 0.26 -10.10
N LYS A 48 -0.78 -0.38 -11.05
CA LYS A 48 -1.38 -1.33 -11.98
C LYS A 48 -1.90 -2.49 -11.16
N ALA A 49 -3.21 -2.73 -11.21
CA ALA A 49 -3.85 -3.94 -10.69
C ALA A 49 -3.02 -5.18 -11.05
N PRO A 50 -2.97 -6.22 -10.18
CA PRO A 50 -2.07 -7.35 -10.35
C PRO A 50 -2.48 -8.19 -11.57
N SER A 51 -2.07 -7.75 -12.76
CA SER A 51 -1.97 -8.63 -13.93
C SER A 51 -1.09 -9.78 -13.47
N GLY A 52 -1.62 -11.01 -13.48
CA GLY A 52 -1.04 -12.25 -12.97
C GLY A 52 0.27 -12.65 -13.66
N ARG A 53 1.25 -11.76 -13.63
CA ARG A 53 2.56 -11.93 -14.22
C ARG A 53 3.32 -12.92 -13.36
N THR A 54 3.68 -14.02 -13.99
CA THR A 54 4.51 -15.04 -13.36
C THR A 54 5.86 -14.42 -12.98
N PRO A 55 6.31 -14.54 -11.73
CA PRO A 55 7.53 -13.89 -11.28
C PRO A 55 8.78 -14.58 -11.84
N ASN A 56 9.79 -13.77 -12.16
CA ASN A 56 11.12 -14.24 -12.57
C ASN A 56 12.07 -14.27 -11.37
N CYS A 57 13.14 -15.07 -11.45
CA CYS A 57 14.14 -15.17 -10.40
C CYS A 57 14.96 -13.89 -10.26
N ALA A 58 14.85 -13.24 -9.10
CA ALA A 58 15.58 -11.99 -8.82
C ALA A 58 17.10 -12.18 -8.82
N ARG A 59 17.61 -13.31 -8.31
CA ARG A 59 19.06 -13.61 -8.30
C ARG A 59 19.61 -13.74 -9.72
N CYS A 60 18.96 -14.53 -10.57
CA CYS A 60 19.35 -14.66 -11.97
C CYS A 60 19.30 -13.32 -12.71
N LYS A 61 18.25 -12.52 -12.46
CA LYS A 61 18.10 -11.20 -13.08
C LYS A 61 19.27 -10.27 -12.74
N ASN A 62 19.81 -10.33 -11.53
CA ASN A 62 20.99 -9.55 -11.13
C ASN A 62 22.27 -9.91 -11.89
N HIS A 63 22.33 -11.12 -12.46
CA HIS A 63 23.42 -11.64 -13.29
C HIS A 63 23.05 -11.71 -14.78
N ASN A 64 22.08 -10.89 -15.22
CA ASN A 64 21.64 -10.78 -16.61
C ASN A 64 21.00 -12.06 -17.19
N LYS A 65 20.56 -13.01 -16.34
CA LYS A 65 19.81 -14.20 -16.76
C LYS A 65 18.34 -14.07 -16.36
N THR A 66 17.43 -14.25 -17.31
CA THR A 66 15.99 -14.21 -17.03
C THR A 66 15.42 -15.61 -17.00
N VAL A 67 15.11 -16.10 -15.79
CA VAL A 67 14.55 -17.45 -15.59
C VAL A 67 13.27 -17.34 -14.78
N LEU A 68 12.26 -18.12 -15.14
CA LEU A 68 11.01 -18.20 -14.40
C LEU A 68 11.26 -18.71 -12.97
N LEU A 69 10.65 -18.11 -11.96
CA LEU A 69 10.89 -18.52 -10.57
C LEU A 69 10.22 -19.87 -10.23
N ARG A 70 9.16 -20.25 -10.95
CA ARG A 70 8.44 -21.51 -10.74
C ARG A 70 9.39 -22.69 -10.93
N GLY A 71 9.62 -23.47 -9.86
CA GLY A 71 10.55 -24.61 -9.86
C GLY A 71 12.05 -24.27 -9.80
N HIS A 72 12.43 -23.00 -9.98
CA HIS A 72 13.84 -22.61 -10.16
C HIS A 72 14.62 -22.36 -8.84
N LYS A 73 13.95 -22.08 -7.72
CA LYS A 73 14.62 -21.70 -6.46
C LYS A 73 15.72 -22.68 -6.02
N ARG A 74 15.50 -23.99 -6.16
CA ARG A 74 16.44 -25.05 -5.73
C ARG A 74 17.61 -25.24 -6.70
N TYR A 75 17.38 -25.01 -7.99
CA TYR A 75 18.37 -25.21 -9.06
C TYR A 75 18.99 -23.88 -9.52
N CYS A 76 18.89 -22.83 -8.70
CA CYS A 76 19.40 -21.53 -9.05
C CYS A 76 20.94 -21.55 -8.99
N PRO A 77 21.65 -21.25 -10.09
CA PRO A 77 23.12 -21.26 -10.10
C PRO A 77 23.73 -20.17 -9.21
N TYR A 78 22.92 -19.19 -8.79
CA TYR A 78 23.33 -18.07 -7.94
C TYR A 78 22.72 -18.14 -6.54
N VAL A 79 22.30 -19.33 -6.08
CA VAL A 79 21.66 -19.54 -4.76
C VAL A 79 22.54 -19.07 -3.60
N GLU A 80 23.86 -19.22 -3.73
CA GLU A 80 24.86 -18.81 -2.73
C GLU A 80 25.69 -17.59 -3.18
N CYS A 81 25.26 -16.87 -4.23
CA CYS A 81 25.99 -15.68 -4.66
C CYS A 81 25.98 -14.58 -3.59
N VAL A 82 27.16 -14.01 -3.33
CA VAL A 82 27.41 -12.94 -2.33
C VAL A 82 27.81 -11.59 -2.95
N CYS A 83 27.55 -11.35 -4.24
CA CYS A 83 27.75 -10.02 -4.84
C CYS A 83 26.80 -8.97 -4.23
N ASP A 84 27.10 -7.69 -4.38
CA ASP A 84 26.36 -6.60 -3.73
C ASP A 84 24.89 -6.54 -4.16
N LYS A 85 24.60 -6.79 -5.45
CA LYS A 85 23.22 -6.88 -5.96
C LYS A 85 22.43 -8.01 -5.27
N CYS A 86 23.07 -9.16 -5.02
CA CYS A 86 22.44 -10.31 -4.36
C CYS A 86 22.30 -10.09 -2.85
N LYS A 87 23.27 -9.44 -2.20
CA LYS A 87 23.16 -9.00 -0.79
C LYS A 87 22.01 -8.01 -0.60
N LEU A 88 21.84 -7.06 -1.51
CA LEU A 88 20.79 -6.06 -1.45
C LEU A 88 19.39 -6.67 -1.50
N ILE A 89 19.14 -7.61 -2.43
CA ILE A 89 17.83 -8.29 -2.50
C ILE A 89 17.57 -9.17 -1.28
N ALA A 90 18.60 -9.79 -0.69
CA ALA A 90 18.45 -10.58 0.52
C ALA A 90 18.00 -9.71 1.70
N ARG A 91 18.64 -8.54 1.90
CA ARG A 91 18.21 -7.55 2.90
C ARG A 91 16.78 -7.07 2.65
N ARG A 92 16.44 -6.76 1.39
CA ARG A 92 15.07 -6.36 1.00
C ARG A 92 14.04 -7.45 1.30
N GLN A 93 14.35 -8.72 1.08
CA GLN A 93 13.45 -9.83 1.39
C GLN A 93 13.09 -9.90 2.87
N VAL A 94 14.04 -9.62 3.77
CA VAL A 94 13.77 -9.57 5.22
C VAL A 94 12.76 -8.46 5.54
N VAL A 95 12.95 -7.26 5.00
CA VAL A 95 12.01 -6.13 5.19
C VAL A 95 10.63 -6.47 4.63
N MET A 96 10.57 -7.03 3.42
CA MET A 96 9.30 -7.44 2.83
C MET A 96 8.62 -8.55 3.64
N ALA A 97 9.36 -9.50 4.20
CA ALA A 97 8.80 -10.55 5.06
C ALA A 97 8.15 -9.94 6.31
N LYS A 98 8.82 -8.98 6.97
CA LYS A 98 8.26 -8.24 8.11
C LYS A 98 6.98 -7.48 7.72
N GLN A 99 7.00 -6.75 6.60
CA GLN A 99 5.84 -6.01 6.11
C GLN A 99 4.67 -6.93 5.71
N VAL A 100 4.95 -8.10 5.15
CA VAL A 100 3.93 -9.09 4.83
C VAL A 100 3.35 -9.70 6.10
N ALA A 101 4.18 -10.00 7.10
CA ALA A 101 3.73 -10.50 8.39
C ALA A 101 2.82 -9.48 9.10
N LEU A 102 3.24 -8.21 9.15
CA LEU A 102 2.45 -7.14 9.76
C LEU A 102 1.08 -6.97 9.09
N ARG A 103 1.03 -6.89 7.76
CA ARG A 103 -0.25 -6.77 7.04
C ARG A 103 -1.14 -8.00 7.21
N ARG A 104 -0.55 -9.20 7.28
CA ARG A 104 -1.32 -10.43 7.56
C ARG A 104 -1.88 -10.42 8.98
N ALA A 105 -1.12 -9.95 9.96
CA ALA A 105 -1.59 -9.81 11.34
C ALA A 105 -2.77 -8.82 11.42
N GLN A 106 -2.61 -7.62 10.85
CA GLN A 106 -3.67 -6.62 10.77
C GLN A 106 -4.94 -7.16 10.09
N ALA A 107 -4.81 -7.85 8.96
CA ALA A 107 -5.97 -8.43 8.27
C ALA A 107 -6.67 -9.53 9.10
N LEU A 108 -5.93 -10.27 9.94
CA LEU A 108 -6.52 -11.25 10.85
C LEU A 108 -7.22 -10.56 12.03
N ASP A 109 -6.61 -9.51 12.59
CA ASP A 109 -7.18 -8.72 13.68
C ASP A 109 -8.47 -8.01 13.23
N GLU A 110 -8.47 -7.43 12.02
CA GLU A 110 -9.65 -6.86 11.35
C GLU A 110 -10.74 -7.91 11.13
N ALA A 111 -10.38 -9.11 10.64
CA ALA A 111 -11.33 -10.21 10.45
C ALA A 111 -11.92 -10.74 11.77
N MET A 112 -11.20 -10.58 12.89
CA MET A 112 -11.66 -10.92 14.24
C MET A 112 -12.33 -9.74 14.98
N GLY A 113 -12.46 -8.56 14.35
CA GLY A 113 -13.09 -7.38 14.94
C GLY A 113 -12.26 -6.64 16.00
N ARG A 114 -10.94 -6.88 16.05
CA ARG A 114 -9.98 -6.15 16.91
C ARG A 114 -9.27 -5.08 16.07
N THR A 115 -9.94 -3.98 15.77
CA THR A 115 -9.23 -2.80 15.27
C THR A 115 -8.49 -2.16 16.44
N VAL A 116 -7.17 -2.06 16.37
CA VAL A 116 -6.40 -1.24 17.33
C VAL A 116 -6.76 0.22 17.08
N ILE A 117 -7.77 0.69 17.79
CA ILE A 117 -7.92 2.11 18.08
C ILE A 117 -7.02 2.31 19.30
N GLU A 118 -5.80 2.78 19.08
CA GLU A 118 -5.03 3.36 20.17
C GLU A 118 -5.68 4.73 20.44
N GLU A 119 -6.68 4.73 21.31
CA GLU A 119 -7.21 5.95 21.91
C GLU A 119 -6.09 6.52 22.78
N ILE A 120 -5.22 7.33 22.19
CA ILE A 120 -4.53 8.36 22.97
C ILE A 120 -5.64 9.35 23.30
N ASP A 121 -6.03 9.38 24.57
CA ASP A 121 -7.03 10.33 25.07
C ASP A 121 -6.59 11.75 24.67
N PRO A 122 -7.39 12.49 23.89
CA PRO A 122 -7.04 13.86 23.47
C PRO A 122 -6.90 14.83 24.67
N GLU A 123 -7.33 14.40 25.85
CA GLU A 123 -7.24 15.15 27.10
C GLU A 123 -5.83 15.08 27.73
N GLU A 124 -5.11 13.96 27.60
CA GLU A 124 -3.71 13.87 28.06
C GLU A 124 -2.79 14.82 27.27
N LEU A 125 -3.08 15.03 25.98
CA LEU A 125 -2.34 15.95 25.13
C LEU A 125 -2.62 17.43 25.47
N LYS A 126 -3.85 17.74 25.92
CA LYS A 126 -4.18 19.06 26.46
C LYS A 126 -3.52 19.31 27.81
N GLN A 127 -3.54 18.33 28.72
CA GLN A 127 -2.93 18.45 30.04
C GLN A 127 -1.40 18.54 30.01
N ALA A 128 -0.74 17.91 29.04
CA ALA A 128 0.70 18.07 28.82
C ALA A 128 1.06 19.48 28.29
N ALA A 129 0.16 20.12 27.54
CA ALA A 129 0.35 21.49 27.05
C ALA A 129 0.01 22.56 28.11
N GLU A 130 -0.91 22.27 29.05
CA GLU A 130 -1.32 23.21 30.11
C GLU A 130 -0.38 23.21 31.32
N ASN A 131 0.25 22.07 31.66
CA ASN A 131 1.17 21.96 32.80
C ASN A 131 2.60 22.45 32.49
N GLY A 132 2.74 23.36 31.51
CA GLY A 132 3.98 24.05 31.17
C GLY A 132 4.47 24.98 32.29
N SER A 133 4.98 24.41 33.39
CA SER A 133 5.86 25.10 34.32
C SER A 133 7.28 24.58 34.10
N MET A 134 7.91 25.08 33.04
CA MET A 134 9.36 25.01 32.92
C MET A 134 9.92 26.20 33.71
N PRO A 135 10.65 26.01 34.82
CA PRO A 135 11.20 27.14 35.56
C PRO A 135 12.24 27.86 34.68
N PRO A 136 12.27 29.20 34.64
CA PRO A 136 13.35 29.90 33.97
C PRO A 136 14.66 29.62 34.70
N GLY A 137 15.66 29.15 33.96
CA GLY A 137 17.02 29.03 34.45
C GLY A 137 17.60 30.43 34.74
N ASN A 138 18.18 30.57 35.92
CA ASN A 138 19.14 31.63 36.24
C ASN A 138 20.53 31.00 36.36
#